data_AF-A0A968ICE2-F1
#
_entry.id   AF-A0A968ICE2-F1
#
_cell.length_a   1.000
_cell.length_b   1.000
_cell.length_c   1.000
_cell.angle_alpha   90.00
_cell.angle_beta   90.00
_cell.angle_gamma   90.00
#
_symmetry.space_group_name_H-M   'P 1'
#
loop_
_entity.id
_entity.type
_entity.pdbx_description
1 polymer ?
#
loop_
_entity_poly.entity_id
_entity_poly.type
_entity_poly.pdbx_seq_one_letter_code
_entity_poly.pdbx_strand_id
1 'polypeptide(L)'
;MQRLARPDGLDFLARYPATVLICHEDNRVDVQPNDTRLPKMERLELRLGLPGVRLEVERGAVDPRPPSTAADQKQPFAELWGNATLSKLEVAGGGKDAARKTDPIEAFIPVGAVMVPNPAGGPPIPNPVPIKLDGSITGGSSIVEIGG
;
A
#
# COMPACT_ATOMS: atom_id res chain seq x y z
N MET A 1 7.74 -1.43 47.61
CA MET A 1 8.18 -1.02 46.27
C MET A 1 7.42 0.25 45.90
N GLN A 2 8.11 1.38 45.83
CA GLN A 2 7.51 2.67 45.52
C GLN A 2 7.34 2.76 44.00
N ARG A 3 6.10 2.75 43.52
CA ARG A 3 5.78 2.95 42.10
C ARG A 3 6.17 4.39 41.77
N LEU A 4 7.30 4.57 41.07
CA LEU A 4 7.69 5.86 40.51
C LEU A 4 6.55 6.34 39.62
N ALA A 5 5.80 7.34 40.07
CA ALA A 5 4.86 8.05 39.23
C ALA A 5 5.70 8.72 38.13
N ARG A 6 5.50 8.28 36.89
CA ARG A 6 6.21 8.84 35.74
C ARG A 6 5.78 10.32 35.61
N PRO A 7 6.71 11.26 35.42
CA PRO A 7 6.39 12.68 35.30
C PRO A 7 5.36 12.94 34.21
N ASP A 8 4.43 13.88 34.46
CA ASP A 8 3.47 14.33 33.47
C ASP A 8 4.22 14.82 32.22
N GLY A 9 3.80 14.30 31.06
CA GLY A 9 4.34 14.67 29.76
C GLY A 9 5.52 13.85 29.24
N LEU A 10 6.06 12.90 30.02
CA LEU A 10 7.10 11.98 29.52
C LEU A 10 6.54 10.99 28.47
N ASP A 11 5.23 10.73 28.54
CA ASP A 11 4.52 9.90 27.57
C ASP A 11 4.48 10.56 26.18
N PHE A 12 4.66 11.88 26.07
CA PHE A 12 4.74 12.54 24.75
C PHE A 12 6.04 12.29 23.99
N LEU A 13 7.03 11.65 24.61
CA LEU A 13 8.33 11.33 24.02
C LEU A 13 8.50 9.84 23.70
N ALA A 14 7.56 9.00 24.12
CA ALA A 14 7.63 7.54 24.01
C ALA A 14 6.84 7.03 22.81
N ARG A 15 7.36 6.01 22.10
CA ARG A 15 6.60 5.28 21.07
C ARG A 15 5.71 4.25 21.77
N TYR A 16 4.44 4.21 21.41
CA TYR A 16 3.49 3.21 21.95
C TYR A 16 2.99 2.34 20.81
N PRO A 17 3.03 1.00 20.95
CA PRO A 17 2.36 0.14 19.99
C PRO A 17 0.85 0.38 20.05
N ALA A 18 0.22 0.47 18.89
CA ALA A 18 -1.21 0.70 18.76
C ALA A 18 -1.81 -0.11 17.61
N THR A 19 -3.12 -0.20 17.64
CA THR A 19 -3.90 -0.81 16.56
C THR A 19 -4.54 0.28 15.71
N VAL A 20 -4.36 0.23 14.39
CA VAL A 20 -5.12 1.09 13.46
C VAL A 20 -6.57 0.65 13.44
N LEU A 21 -7.46 1.60 13.71
CA LEU A 21 -8.90 1.40 13.65
C LEU A 21 -9.43 1.80 12.28
N ILE A 22 -9.00 2.95 11.77
CA ILE A 22 -9.43 3.55 10.51
C ILE A 22 -8.22 4.21 9.83
N CYS A 23 -8.06 3.96 8.52
CA CYS A 23 -7.18 4.73 7.65
C CYS A 23 -8.07 5.58 6.73
N HIS A 24 -7.91 6.90 6.79
CA HIS A 24 -8.68 7.87 6.01
C HIS A 24 -7.99 8.13 4.66
N GLU A 25 -8.76 8.60 3.68
CA GLU A 25 -8.24 8.92 2.33
C GLU A 25 -7.20 10.05 2.32
N ASP A 26 -7.19 10.91 3.35
CA ASP A 26 -6.28 12.06 3.50
C ASP A 26 -4.96 11.71 4.20
N ASN A 27 -4.58 10.43 4.21
CA ASN A 27 -3.36 9.91 4.87
C ASN A 27 -3.34 10.19 6.38
N ARG A 28 -4.53 10.14 7.00
CA ARG A 28 -4.68 10.19 8.45
C ARG A 28 -5.17 8.85 9.00
N VAL A 29 -4.86 8.58 10.25
CA VAL A 29 -5.25 7.34 10.93
C VAL A 29 -5.88 7.60 12.29
N ASP A 30 -6.87 6.78 12.62
CA ASP A 30 -7.37 6.62 13.98
C ASP A 30 -6.72 5.39 14.59
N VAL A 31 -6.17 5.53 15.79
CA VAL A 31 -5.43 4.46 16.45
C VAL A 31 -5.87 4.30 17.90
N GLN A 32 -5.83 3.05 18.38
CA GLN A 32 -5.96 2.72 19.78
C GLN A 32 -4.61 2.22 20.31
N PRO A 33 -3.89 3.01 21.12
CA PRO A 33 -2.71 2.52 21.83
C PRO A 33 -3.05 1.27 22.65
N ASN A 34 -2.14 0.29 22.65
CA ASN A 34 -2.28 -0.93 23.43
C ASN A 34 -2.11 -0.67 24.94
N ASP A 35 -1.57 0.50 25.31
CA ASP A 35 -1.51 0.96 26.69
C ASP A 35 -2.85 1.57 27.10
N THR A 36 -3.53 0.92 28.06
CA THR A 36 -4.87 1.31 28.53
C THR A 36 -4.92 2.68 29.20
N ARG A 37 -3.76 3.29 29.49
CA ARG A 37 -3.67 4.64 30.06
C ARG A 37 -3.83 5.73 29.00
N LEU A 38 -3.62 5.39 27.74
CA LEU A 38 -3.70 6.34 26.64
C LEU A 38 -5.08 6.25 25.97
N PRO A 39 -5.73 7.40 25.71
CA PRO A 39 -6.99 7.42 24.99
C PRO A 39 -6.79 7.04 23.52
N LYS A 40 -7.89 6.71 22.85
CA LYS A 40 -7.95 6.67 21.39
C LYS A 40 -7.44 8.00 20.82
N MET A 41 -6.62 7.92 19.77
CA MET A 41 -6.15 9.08 19.03
C MET A 41 -6.77 9.06 17.64
N GLU A 42 -7.30 10.21 17.21
CA GLU A 42 -8.05 10.33 15.96
C GLU A 42 -7.35 11.28 14.99
N ARG A 43 -7.49 11.00 13.70
CA ARG A 43 -7.00 11.86 12.61
C ARG A 43 -5.52 12.23 12.73
N LEU A 44 -4.69 11.31 13.22
CA LEU A 44 -3.24 11.46 13.29
C LEU A 44 -2.66 11.46 11.87
N GLU A 45 -1.77 12.40 11.57
CA GLU A 45 -1.02 12.40 10.32
C GLU A 45 -0.16 11.13 10.23
N LEU A 46 -0.27 10.36 9.14
CA LEU A 46 0.58 9.18 8.93
C LEU A 46 1.85 9.58 8.15
N ARG A 47 3.00 9.55 8.83
CA ARG A 47 4.31 9.87 8.23
C ARG A 47 5.04 8.62 7.79
N LEU A 48 5.25 8.53 6.49
CA LEU A 48 5.82 7.35 5.82
C LEU A 48 7.31 7.49 5.48
N GLY A 49 7.89 8.68 5.66
CA GLY A 49 9.29 8.97 5.31
C GLY A 49 9.60 9.00 3.81
N LEU A 50 8.62 8.67 2.95
CA LEU A 50 8.73 8.66 1.50
C LEU A 50 7.74 9.66 0.86
N PRO A 51 8.21 10.74 0.23
CA PRO A 51 7.35 11.67 -0.48
C PRO A 51 6.58 10.99 -1.62
N GLY A 52 5.30 11.33 -1.79
CA GLY A 52 4.47 10.85 -2.91
C GLY A 52 4.01 9.39 -2.80
N VAL A 53 4.24 8.75 -1.65
CA VAL A 53 3.75 7.42 -1.32
C VAL A 53 2.50 7.55 -0.45
N ARG A 54 1.46 6.78 -0.78
CA ARG A 54 0.32 6.54 0.11
C ARG A 54 0.19 5.05 0.38
N LEU A 55 -0.18 4.72 1.61
CA LEU A 55 -0.42 3.35 2.04
C LEU A 55 -1.88 3.23 2.48
N GLU A 56 -2.56 2.18 2.02
CA GLU A 56 -3.71 1.65 2.74
C GLU A 56 -3.20 0.53 3.64
N VAL A 57 -3.50 0.64 4.93
CA VAL A 57 -3.09 -0.34 5.93
C VAL A 57 -4.34 -1.05 6.42
N GLU A 58 -4.40 -2.37 6.21
CA GLU A 58 -5.40 -3.20 6.86
C GLU A 58 -5.14 -3.26 8.36
N ARG A 59 -6.21 -3.38 9.16
CA ARG A 59 -6.16 -3.44 10.64
C ARG A 59 -4.93 -4.20 11.14
N GLY A 60 -3.97 -3.47 11.68
CA GLY A 60 -2.65 -4.00 12.01
C GLY A 60 -1.82 -2.99 12.80
N ALA A 61 -0.77 -3.48 13.46
CA ALA A 61 0.02 -2.74 14.44
C ALA A 61 0.72 -1.53 13.81
N VAL A 62 0.34 -0.33 14.25
CA VAL A 62 1.06 0.92 13.98
C VAL A 62 1.65 1.40 15.28
N ASP A 63 2.83 2.01 15.24
CA ASP A 63 3.45 2.62 16.40
C ASP A 63 3.18 4.14 16.37
N PRO A 64 2.04 4.63 16.91
CA PRO A 64 1.85 6.05 17.08
C PRO A 64 2.97 6.60 17.94
N ARG A 65 3.58 7.65 17.40
CA ARG A 65 4.58 8.41 18.09
C ARG A 65 3.94 9.75 18.47
N PRO A 66 3.65 10.02 19.75
CA PRO A 66 3.38 11.39 20.15
C PRO A 66 4.56 12.30 19.76
N PRO A 67 4.31 13.59 19.53
CA PRO A 67 5.12 14.45 18.67
C PRO A 67 6.60 14.48 19.07
N SER A 68 7.47 14.02 18.18
CA SER A 68 8.91 13.91 18.43
C SER A 68 9.72 15.15 18.07
N THR A 69 9.15 16.34 18.16
CA THR A 69 9.98 17.55 18.17
C THR A 69 9.63 18.34 19.41
N ALA A 70 10.65 18.70 20.18
CA ALA A 70 10.55 19.51 21.39
C ALA A 70 9.90 20.91 21.16
N ALA A 71 9.37 21.18 19.96
CA ALA A 71 8.81 22.44 19.53
C ALA A 71 7.27 22.45 19.45
N ASP A 72 6.58 21.30 19.35
CA ASP A 72 5.12 21.33 19.20
C ASP A 72 4.40 20.11 19.81
N GLN A 73 4.09 20.19 21.10
CA GLN A 73 3.26 19.21 21.83
C GLN A 73 1.82 19.07 21.29
N LYS A 74 1.42 19.88 20.30
CA LYS A 74 0.05 19.97 19.82
C LYS A 74 -0.26 19.09 18.62
N GLN A 75 0.72 18.39 18.03
CA GLN A 75 0.51 17.67 16.76
C GLN A 75 1.09 16.23 16.77
N PRO A 76 0.43 15.28 17.46
CA PRO A 76 0.79 13.86 17.36
C PRO A 76 0.69 13.35 15.92
N PHE A 77 1.57 12.42 15.55
CA PHE A 77 1.59 11.77 14.24
C PHE A 77 1.83 10.27 14.41
N ALA A 78 1.42 9.48 13.43
CA ALA A 78 1.67 8.05 13.41
C ALA A 78 2.82 7.74 12.45
N GLU A 79 3.69 6.79 12.80
CA GLU A 79 4.68 6.24 11.89
C GLU A 79 4.44 4.73 11.73
N LEU A 80 4.63 4.23 10.52
CA LEU A 80 4.62 2.79 10.22
C LEU A 80 6.04 2.24 10.32
N TRP A 81 6.53 2.06 11.54
CA TRP A 81 7.78 1.34 11.82
C TRP A 81 7.45 0.08 12.62
N GLY A 82 6.78 -0.89 12.00
CA GLY A 82 6.38 -2.14 12.66
C GLY A 82 6.05 -3.23 11.64
N ASN A 83 5.63 -4.41 12.13
CA ASN A 83 5.22 -5.55 11.29
C ASN A 83 3.80 -5.37 10.73
N ALA A 84 3.53 -4.23 10.10
CA ALA A 84 2.25 -3.99 9.42
C ALA A 84 2.29 -4.60 8.01
N THR A 85 1.20 -5.27 7.62
CA THR A 85 1.02 -5.71 6.24
C THR A 85 0.46 -4.55 5.42
N LEU A 86 1.15 -4.22 4.33
CA LEU A 86 0.68 -3.24 3.36
C LEU A 86 -0.33 -3.89 2.42
N SER A 87 -1.56 -3.37 2.34
CA SER A 87 -2.54 -3.86 1.37
C SER A 87 -2.48 -3.13 0.04
N LYS A 88 -2.05 -1.85 0.03
CA LYS A 88 -1.90 -1.07 -1.21
C LYS A 88 -0.81 -0.01 -1.11
N LEU A 89 0.04 0.05 -2.14
CA LEU A 89 1.03 1.10 -2.36
C LEU A 89 0.61 1.96 -3.57
N GLU A 90 0.28 3.23 -3.35
CA GLU A 90 0.10 4.19 -4.44
C GLU A 90 1.38 5.03 -4.59
N VAL A 91 1.97 5.01 -5.79
CA VAL A 91 3.17 5.77 -6.13
C VAL A 91 2.80 6.90 -7.10
N ALA A 92 3.09 8.14 -6.72
CA ALA A 92 2.94 9.33 -7.56
C ALA A 92 1.52 9.58 -8.14
N GLY A 93 0.47 9.13 -7.45
CA GLY A 93 -0.92 9.31 -7.91
C GLY A 93 -1.27 8.45 -9.13
N GLY A 94 -0.47 7.42 -9.42
CA GLY A 94 -0.63 6.59 -10.61
C GLY A 94 -1.81 5.63 -10.51
N GLY A 95 -2.80 5.78 -11.39
CA GLY A 95 -3.95 4.86 -11.51
C GLY A 95 -3.73 3.70 -12.47
N LYS A 96 -2.46 3.35 -12.77
CA LYS A 96 -2.14 2.21 -13.64
C LYS A 96 -1.74 1.01 -12.79
N ASP A 97 -2.25 -0.16 -13.15
CA ASP A 97 -1.86 -1.41 -12.52
C ASP A 97 -0.36 -1.69 -12.74
N ALA A 98 0.26 -2.32 -11.75
CA ALA A 98 1.64 -2.79 -11.82
C ALA A 98 1.64 -4.32 -11.92
N ALA A 99 2.55 -4.87 -12.74
CA ALA A 99 2.74 -6.31 -12.88
C ALA A 99 4.22 -6.67 -12.71
N ARG A 100 4.48 -7.81 -12.09
CA ARG A 100 5.81 -8.31 -11.77
C ARG A 100 6.37 -9.13 -12.93
N LYS A 101 7.69 -9.34 -12.90
CA LYS A 101 8.30 -10.37 -13.75
C LYS A 101 7.62 -11.70 -13.46
N THR A 102 7.34 -12.46 -14.52
CA THR A 102 6.61 -13.75 -14.51
C THR A 102 5.11 -13.68 -14.24
N ASP A 103 4.53 -12.52 -13.92
CA ASP A 103 3.07 -12.41 -13.84
C ASP A 103 2.46 -12.74 -15.23
N PRO A 104 1.32 -13.46 -15.26
CA PRO A 104 0.68 -13.85 -16.50
C PRO A 104 0.10 -12.63 -17.22
N ILE A 105 0.16 -12.66 -18.55
CA ILE A 105 -0.51 -11.66 -19.39
C ILE A 105 -1.50 -12.34 -20.31
N GLU A 106 -2.63 -11.67 -20.53
CA GLU A 106 -3.62 -12.02 -21.53
C GLU A 106 -3.68 -10.88 -22.54
N ALA A 107 -3.46 -11.19 -23.81
CA ALA A 107 -3.58 -10.26 -24.91
C ALA A 107 -4.52 -10.84 -25.98
N PHE A 108 -5.12 -9.97 -26.78
CA PHE A 108 -6.02 -10.37 -27.84
C PHE A 108 -5.58 -9.80 -29.18
N ILE A 109 -5.50 -10.66 -30.20
CA ILE A 109 -5.50 -10.23 -31.58
C ILE A 109 -6.95 -9.94 -31.97
N PRO A 110 -7.31 -8.71 -32.38
CA PRO A 110 -8.67 -8.36 -32.76
C PRO A 110 -9.19 -9.18 -33.94
N VAL A 111 -10.51 -9.20 -34.12
CA VAL A 111 -11.15 -9.81 -35.29
C VAL A 111 -10.59 -9.21 -36.58
N GLY A 112 -10.29 -10.06 -37.55
CA GLY A 112 -9.82 -9.66 -38.87
C GLY A 112 -8.41 -9.10 -38.97
N ALA A 113 -7.63 -9.10 -37.87
CA ALA A 113 -6.27 -8.55 -37.87
C ALA A 113 -5.22 -9.50 -38.49
N VAL A 114 -5.49 -10.81 -38.55
CA VAL A 114 -4.59 -11.81 -39.13
C VAL A 114 -5.35 -12.81 -40.01
N MET A 115 -4.65 -13.40 -40.97
CA MET A 115 -5.19 -14.48 -41.80
C MET A 115 -5.00 -15.83 -41.11
N VAL A 116 -6.03 -16.65 -41.10
CA VAL A 116 -6.06 -18.01 -40.53
C VAL A 116 -6.46 -19.03 -41.60
N PRO A 117 -6.13 -20.32 -41.40
CA PRO A 117 -6.56 -21.37 -42.32
C PRO A 117 -8.08 -21.38 -42.49
N ASN A 118 -8.53 -21.51 -43.74
CA ASN A 118 -9.95 -21.59 -44.05
C ASN A 118 -10.45 -23.03 -43.84
N PRO A 119 -11.37 -23.27 -42.89
CA PRO A 119 -11.86 -24.61 -42.60
C PRO A 119 -12.67 -25.22 -43.76
N ALA A 120 -13.15 -24.41 -44.70
CA ALA A 120 -13.84 -24.87 -45.92
C ALA A 120 -12.89 -25.24 -47.07
N GLY A 121 -11.56 -25.18 -46.87
CA GLY A 121 -10.57 -25.60 -47.87
C GLY A 121 -10.27 -24.60 -48.99
N GLY A 122 -10.59 -23.32 -48.79
CA GLY A 122 -10.27 -22.23 -49.72
C GLY A 122 -9.01 -21.43 -49.34
N PRO A 123 -8.78 -20.26 -49.97
CA PRO A 123 -7.74 -19.33 -49.54
C PRO A 123 -7.90 -18.98 -48.06
N PRO A 124 -6.80 -18.66 -47.34
CA PRO A 124 -6.88 -18.18 -45.96
C PRO A 124 -7.92 -17.08 -45.80
N ILE A 125 -8.56 -17.04 -44.63
CA ILE A 125 -9.58 -16.04 -44.29
C ILE A 125 -9.12 -15.21 -43.10
N PRO A 126 -9.58 -13.96 -42.93
CA PRO A 126 -9.32 -13.21 -41.71
C PRO A 126 -9.88 -13.95 -40.48
N ASN A 127 -9.22 -13.84 -39.32
CA ASN A 127 -9.65 -14.51 -38.10
C ASN A 127 -11.08 -14.07 -37.71
N PRO A 128 -12.04 -15.01 -37.58
CA PRO A 128 -13.46 -14.68 -37.39
C PRO A 128 -13.80 -14.26 -35.96
N VAL A 129 -12.92 -14.56 -34.99
CA VAL A 129 -13.05 -14.21 -33.58
C VAL A 129 -11.72 -13.69 -33.05
N PRO A 130 -11.69 -12.92 -31.94
CA PRO A 130 -10.44 -12.54 -31.30
C PRO A 130 -9.61 -13.76 -30.94
N ILE A 131 -8.30 -13.71 -31.19
CA ILE A 131 -7.39 -14.78 -30.80
C ILE A 131 -6.77 -14.38 -29.46
N LYS A 132 -7.01 -15.19 -28.44
CA LYS A 132 -6.38 -15.04 -27.12
C LYS A 132 -4.92 -15.48 -27.19
N LEU A 133 -4.04 -14.66 -26.63
CA LEU A 133 -2.61 -14.89 -26.45
C LEU A 133 -2.32 -14.90 -24.95
N ASP A 134 -1.83 -16.01 -24.44
CA ASP A 134 -1.31 -16.12 -23.08
C ASP A 134 0.21 -15.94 -23.10
N GLY A 135 0.75 -15.26 -22.10
CA GLY A 135 2.19 -15.08 -21.95
C GLY A 135 2.58 -14.74 -20.51
N SER A 136 3.84 -14.35 -20.35
CA SER A 136 4.37 -13.89 -19.06
C SER A 136 5.31 -12.72 -19.27
N ILE A 137 5.37 -11.80 -18.31
CA ILE A 137 6.31 -10.68 -18.35
C ILE A 137 7.75 -11.20 -18.17
N THR A 138 8.60 -10.99 -19.18
CA THR A 138 10.00 -11.48 -19.17
C THR A 138 11.00 -10.49 -18.59
N GLY A 139 10.66 -9.21 -18.51
CA GLY A 139 11.49 -8.15 -17.96
C GLY A 139 10.66 -7.14 -17.16
N GLY A 140 11.12 -6.83 -15.94
CA GLY A 140 10.55 -5.76 -15.11
C GLY A 140 11.29 -4.43 -15.31
N SER A 141 10.82 -3.40 -14.62
CA SER A 141 11.53 -2.12 -14.52
C SER A 141 12.90 -2.31 -13.85
N SER A 142 13.94 -1.62 -14.34
CA SER A 142 15.27 -1.63 -13.70
C SER A 142 15.37 -0.71 -12.48
N ILE A 143 14.32 0.06 -12.19
CA ILE A 143 14.30 1.06 -11.11
C ILE A 143 13.21 0.78 -10.07
N VAL A 144 12.30 -0.17 -10.33
CA VAL A 144 11.23 -0.56 -9.40
C VAL A 144 11.28 -2.06 -9.19
N GLU A 145 11.61 -2.46 -7.96
CA GLU A 145 11.54 -3.85 -7.50
C GLU A 145 10.51 -3.94 -6.37
N ILE A 146 9.54 -4.85 -6.49
CA ILE A 146 8.52 -5.12 -5.49
C ILE A 146 8.67 -6.59 -5.10
N GLY A 147 9.17 -6.83 -3.89
CA GLY A 147 9.45 -8.17 -3.36
C GLY A 147 8.21 -8.90 -2.85
N GLY A 148 8.32 -10.23 -2.80
CA GLY A 148 7.41 -11.15 -2.09
C GLY A 148 8.22 -12.09 -1.21
#